data_AF-A0A3M1D9G4-F1
#
_entry.id   AF-A0A3M1D9G4-F1
#
_cell.length_a   1.000
_cell.length_b   1.000
_cell.length_c   1.000
_cell.angle_alpha   90.00
_cell.angle_beta   90.00
_cell.angle_gamma   90.00
#
_symmetry.space_group_name_H-M   'P 1'
#
loop_
_entity.id
_entity.type
_entity.pdbx_description
1 polymer ?
#
loop_
_entity_poly.entity_id
_entity_poly.type
_entity_poly.pdbx_seq_one_letter_code
_entity_poly.pdbx_strand_id
1 'polypeptide(L)'
;MRKSEIILLAIVIISFIVGIYFYPQMPQKMTSHWNAQGQVDGYMQKFWGLFLIPFILVGLVLLFIAIPKIDPLKTKIEKFRKYYDGFIILFFVLMLFIYSWTILWNLGIKIGPNVIFPIGFGPLFFYIGILCENAKRNWFIGIRTPWTLSNEKVWEKTHKIGGKLFKIAGVIAFIGVFFQSYALFFILVPVILVAVYTVIYSYFEYQKEMK
;
A
#
# COMPACT_ATOMS: atom_id res chain seq x y z
N MET A 1 -4.84 23.81 0.92
CA MET A 1 -4.76 22.34 1.12
C MET A 1 -5.63 21.66 0.09
N ARG A 2 -5.18 20.55 -0.47
CA ARG A 2 -5.97 19.76 -1.43
C ARG A 2 -7.05 18.96 -0.69
N LYS A 3 -8.14 18.60 -1.38
CA LYS A 3 -9.20 17.74 -0.82
C LYS A 3 -8.63 16.42 -0.28
N SER A 4 -7.66 15.83 -0.98
CA SER A 4 -6.93 14.64 -0.55
C SER A 4 -6.25 14.84 0.81
N GLU A 5 -5.48 15.92 0.98
CA GLU A 5 -4.79 16.24 2.25
C GLU A 5 -5.76 16.37 3.43
N ILE A 6 -6.93 16.99 3.22
CA ILE A 6 -7.97 17.11 4.25
C ILE A 6 -8.49 15.72 4.66
N ILE A 7 -8.74 14.83 3.67
CA ILE A 7 -9.18 13.45 3.93
C ILE A 7 -8.11 12.70 4.73
N LEU A 8 -6.83 12.82 4.37
CA LEU A 8 -5.75 12.14 5.10
C LEU A 8 -5.65 12.61 6.55
N LEU A 9 -5.75 13.92 6.79
CA LEU A 9 -5.75 14.48 8.15
C LEU A 9 -6.98 14.04 8.95
N ALA A 10 -8.15 13.97 8.30
CA ALA A 10 -9.35 13.43 8.94
C ALA A 10 -9.15 11.97 9.37
N ILE A 11 -8.56 11.13 8.52
CA ILE A 11 -8.24 9.73 8.85
C ILE A 11 -7.28 9.66 10.05
N VAL A 12 -6.23 10.49 10.08
CA VAL A 12 -5.30 10.58 11.21
C VAL A 12 -6.04 10.94 12.49
N ILE A 13 -6.83 12.02 12.49
CA ILE A 13 -7.58 12.48 13.65
C ILE A 13 -8.54 11.39 14.14
N ILE A 14 -9.29 10.76 13.23
CA ILE A 14 -10.19 9.65 13.55
C ILE A 14 -9.42 8.50 14.20
N SER A 15 -8.23 8.14 13.70
CA SER A 15 -7.45 7.04 14.27
C SER A 15 -7.02 7.32 15.72
N PHE A 16 -6.69 8.57 16.07
CA PHE A 16 -6.41 8.98 17.44
C PHE A 16 -7.66 8.98 18.32
N ILE A 17 -8.79 9.51 17.82
CA ILE A 17 -10.07 9.49 18.55
C ILE A 17 -10.45 8.05 18.90
N VAL A 18 -10.37 7.13 17.93
CA VAL A 18 -10.62 5.70 18.13
C VAL A 18 -9.65 5.13 19.17
N GLY A 19 -8.36 5.45 19.07
CA GLY A 19 -7.34 4.98 20.01
C GLY A 19 -7.62 5.42 21.45
N ILE A 20 -7.97 6.69 21.65
CA ILE A 20 -8.32 7.27 22.96
C ILE A 20 -9.61 6.63 23.50
N TYR A 21 -10.64 6.51 22.66
CA TYR A 21 -11.93 5.94 23.05
C TYR A 21 -11.82 4.48 23.53
N PHE A 22 -11.02 3.67 22.84
CA PHE A 22 -10.83 2.25 23.20
C PHE A 22 -9.73 2.00 24.24
N TYR A 23 -8.91 3.00 24.59
CA TYR A 23 -7.85 2.87 25.58
C TYR A 23 -8.25 2.27 26.95
N PRO A 24 -9.40 2.63 27.56
CA PRO A 24 -9.83 2.01 28.81
C PRO A 24 -10.34 0.57 28.64
N GLN A 25 -10.73 0.18 27.42
CA GLN A 25 -11.31 -1.14 27.12
C GLN A 25 -10.26 -2.17 26.70
N MET A 26 -9.06 -1.72 26.28
CA MET A 26 -8.01 -2.62 25.80
C MET A 26 -7.22 -3.29 26.95
N PRO A 27 -6.79 -4.55 26.76
CA PRO A 27 -5.91 -5.24 27.70
C PRO A 27 -4.51 -4.59 27.76
N GLN A 28 -3.77 -4.84 28.85
CA GLN A 28 -2.39 -4.33 29.03
C GLN A 28 -1.43 -4.84 27.93
N LYS A 29 -1.63 -6.08 27.47
CA LYS A 29 -0.92 -6.66 26.32
C LYS A 29 -1.94 -6.92 25.21
N MET A 30 -1.74 -6.26 24.07
CA MET A 30 -2.56 -6.43 22.88
C MET A 30 -1.88 -7.38 21.90
N THR A 31 -2.65 -8.23 21.23
CA THR A 31 -2.17 -8.95 20.04
C THR A 31 -1.79 -7.95 18.96
N SER A 32 -0.63 -8.13 18.36
CA SER A 32 -0.07 -7.21 17.37
C SER A 32 0.53 -7.88 16.14
N HIS A 33 0.72 -9.20 16.16
CA HIS A 33 1.31 -9.94 15.06
C HIS A 33 0.70 -11.34 14.96
N TRP A 34 0.70 -11.85 13.73
CA TRP A 34 0.21 -13.18 13.38
C TRP A 34 1.18 -13.84 12.40
N ASN A 35 1.40 -15.14 12.57
CA ASN A 35 2.20 -15.93 11.63
C ASN A 35 1.45 -16.22 10.32
N ALA A 36 2.11 -16.91 9.38
CA ALA A 36 1.54 -17.25 8.08
C ALA A 36 0.30 -18.16 8.16
N GLN A 37 0.13 -18.90 9.27
CA GLN A 37 -1.04 -19.73 9.56
C GLN A 37 -2.19 -18.92 10.19
N GLY A 38 -1.99 -17.62 10.41
CA GLY A 38 -2.97 -16.74 11.05
C GLY A 38 -3.06 -16.91 12.57
N GLN A 39 -2.08 -17.56 13.19
CA GLN A 39 -2.00 -17.73 14.64
C GLN A 39 -1.25 -16.56 15.26
N VAL A 40 -1.63 -16.18 16.48
CA VAL A 40 -0.97 -15.11 17.22
C VAL A 40 0.40 -15.56 17.71
N ASP A 41 1.42 -14.81 17.37
CA ASP A 41 2.81 -15.05 17.78
C ASP A 41 3.51 -13.77 18.28
N GLY A 42 2.82 -12.63 18.31
CA GLY A 42 3.37 -11.38 18.83
C GLY A 42 2.36 -10.48 19.54
N TYR A 43 2.87 -9.78 20.54
CA TYR A 43 2.11 -8.89 21.40
C TYR A 43 2.85 -7.57 21.61
N MET A 44 2.11 -6.53 21.96
CA MET A 44 2.66 -5.23 22.31
C MET A 44 1.96 -4.63 23.53
N GLN A 45 2.63 -3.68 24.19
CA GLN A 45 2.02 -2.91 25.27
C GLN A 45 0.84 -2.09 24.73
N LYS A 46 -0.22 -1.96 25.53
CA LYS A 46 -1.47 -1.28 25.20
C LYS A 46 -1.29 0.07 24.49
N PHE A 47 -0.39 0.91 24.99
CA PHE A 47 -0.11 2.20 24.40
C PHE A 47 0.31 2.09 22.93
N TRP A 48 1.32 1.26 22.65
CA TRP A 48 1.78 1.04 21.29
C TRP A 48 0.74 0.30 20.44
N GLY A 49 -0.05 -0.60 21.05
CA GLY A 49 -1.16 -1.31 20.41
C GLY A 49 -2.22 -0.39 19.81
N LEU A 50 -2.48 0.73 20.46
CA LEU A 50 -3.47 1.71 20.00
C LEU A 50 -2.85 2.85 19.20
N PHE A 51 -1.63 3.30 19.52
CA PHE A 51 -1.10 4.54 18.96
C PHE A 51 0.01 4.37 17.92
N LEU A 52 0.58 3.18 17.74
CA LEU A 52 1.65 2.98 16.75
C LEU A 52 1.17 3.31 15.32
N ILE A 53 0.03 2.75 14.89
CA ILE A 53 -0.52 3.05 13.55
C ILE A 53 -0.91 4.53 13.42
N PRO A 54 -1.66 5.16 14.34
CA PRO A 54 -1.90 6.61 14.32
C PRO A 54 -0.63 7.45 14.15
N PHE A 55 0.45 7.15 14.89
CA PHE A 55 1.72 7.88 14.75
C PHE A 55 2.40 7.64 13.40
N ILE A 56 2.38 6.40 12.89
CA ILE A 56 2.86 6.08 11.54
C ILE A 56 2.07 6.88 10.49
N LEU A 57 0.75 6.99 10.63
CA LEU A 57 -0.10 7.77 9.73
C LEU A 57 0.29 9.26 9.71
N VAL A 58 0.62 9.86 10.86
CA VAL A 58 1.15 11.25 10.90
C VAL A 58 2.40 11.39 10.04
N GLY A 59 3.39 10.51 10.23
CA GLY A 59 4.63 10.52 9.45
C GLY A 59 4.37 10.33 7.95
N LEU A 60 3.45 9.42 7.60
CA LEU A 60 3.07 9.17 6.21
C LEU A 60 2.36 10.36 5.56
N VAL A 61 1.51 11.10 6.28
CA VAL A 61 0.88 12.32 5.73
C VAL A 61 1.95 13.31 5.33
N LEU A 62 2.93 13.56 6.21
CA LEU A 62 4.03 14.47 5.93
C LEU A 62 4.84 14.00 4.72
N LEU A 63 5.19 12.71 4.68
CA LEU A 63 5.93 12.11 3.56
C LEU A 63 5.20 12.26 2.22
N PHE A 64 3.93 11.87 2.15
CA PHE A 64 3.17 11.90 0.89
C PHE A 64 2.79 13.32 0.45
N ILE A 65 2.66 14.27 1.37
CA ILE A 65 2.55 15.69 1.01
C ILE A 65 3.88 16.24 0.48
N ALA A 66 5.01 15.76 1.01
CA ALA A 66 6.34 16.22 0.62
C ALA A 66 6.77 15.70 -0.75
N ILE A 67 6.51 14.43 -1.09
CA ILE A 67 6.99 13.77 -2.33
C ILE A 67 6.75 14.63 -3.60
N PRO A 68 5.53 15.10 -3.91
CA PRO A 68 5.30 15.90 -5.11
C PRO A 68 5.99 17.27 -5.11
N LYS A 69 6.40 17.77 -3.95
CA LYS A 69 7.05 19.08 -3.78
C LYS A 69 8.56 18.98 -3.96
N ILE A 70 9.16 17.87 -3.51
CA ILE A 70 10.61 17.64 -3.52
C ILE A 70 11.11 16.90 -4.76
N ASP A 71 10.23 16.26 -5.54
CA ASP A 71 10.64 15.57 -6.78
C ASP A 71 11.23 16.58 -7.80
N PRO A 72 12.45 16.33 -8.34
CA PRO A 72 13.06 17.18 -9.36
C PRO A 72 12.18 17.35 -10.62
N LEU A 73 11.35 16.36 -10.92
CA LEU A 73 10.38 16.29 -12.01
C LEU A 73 8.93 16.52 -11.52
N LYS A 74 8.74 17.33 -10.47
CA LYS A 74 7.42 17.66 -9.88
C LYS A 74 6.33 18.04 -10.90
N THR A 75 6.68 18.74 -11.99
CA THR A 75 5.72 19.09 -13.05
C THR A 75 5.17 17.87 -13.78
N LYS A 76 5.93 16.76 -13.85
CA LYS A 76 5.46 15.47 -14.37
C LYS A 76 4.54 14.76 -13.37
N ILE A 77 4.80 14.88 -12.04
CA ILE A 77 3.89 14.37 -11.01
C ILE A 77 2.52 15.04 -11.10
N GLU A 78 2.49 16.35 -11.31
CA GLU A 78 1.22 17.09 -11.42
C GLU A 78 0.32 16.56 -12.56
N LYS A 79 0.89 16.01 -13.64
CA LYS A 79 0.14 15.43 -14.76
C LYS A 79 -0.67 14.19 -14.40
N PHE A 80 -0.24 13.42 -13.40
CA PHE A 80 -0.96 12.20 -12.95
C PHE A 80 -1.41 12.30 -11.50
N ARG A 81 -1.46 13.53 -10.97
CA ARG A 81 -1.68 13.80 -9.55
C ARG A 81 -3.00 13.24 -9.01
N LYS A 82 -4.04 13.18 -9.84
CA LYS A 82 -5.32 12.54 -9.50
C LYS A 82 -5.14 11.07 -9.09
N TYR A 83 -4.31 10.32 -9.82
CA TYR A 83 -4.06 8.91 -9.53
C TYR A 83 -3.17 8.74 -8.30
N TYR A 84 -2.19 9.62 -8.13
CA TYR A 84 -1.36 9.63 -6.93
C TYR A 84 -2.17 9.93 -5.66
N ASP A 85 -2.96 10.99 -5.66
CA ASP A 85 -3.81 11.37 -4.53
C ASP A 85 -4.83 10.27 -4.21
N GLY A 86 -5.42 9.63 -5.23
CA GLY A 86 -6.33 8.50 -5.06
C GLY A 86 -5.66 7.26 -4.46
N PHE A 87 -4.41 6.96 -4.87
CA PHE A 87 -3.62 5.89 -4.28
C PHE A 87 -3.35 6.14 -2.79
N ILE A 88 -2.94 7.35 -2.42
CA ILE A 88 -2.65 7.67 -1.01
C ILE A 88 -3.92 7.56 -0.16
N ILE A 89 -5.05 8.07 -0.65
CA ILE A 89 -6.33 7.93 0.07
C ILE A 89 -6.66 6.44 0.28
N LEU A 90 -6.56 5.62 -0.77
CA LEU A 90 -6.82 4.19 -0.67
C LEU A 90 -5.86 3.51 0.32
N PHE A 91 -4.58 3.87 0.28
CA PHE A 91 -3.57 3.36 1.20
C PHE A 91 -3.88 3.73 2.66
N PHE A 92 -4.31 4.97 2.92
CA PHE A 92 -4.72 5.41 4.25
C PHE A 92 -5.99 4.72 4.74
N VAL A 93 -6.97 4.52 3.84
CA VAL A 93 -8.17 3.74 4.14
C VAL A 93 -7.80 2.29 4.49
N LEU A 94 -6.86 1.68 3.77
CA LEU A 94 -6.34 0.35 4.11
C LEU A 94 -5.68 0.33 5.49
N MET A 95 -4.84 1.31 5.82
CA MET A 95 -4.21 1.39 7.14
C MET A 95 -5.25 1.56 8.25
N LEU A 96 -6.26 2.41 8.05
CA LEU A 96 -7.37 2.59 8.99
C LEU A 96 -8.20 1.30 9.13
N PHE A 97 -8.43 0.58 8.03
CA PHE A 97 -9.11 -0.70 8.02
C PHE A 97 -8.35 -1.76 8.84
N ILE A 98 -7.04 -1.92 8.60
CA ILE A 98 -6.20 -2.87 9.35
C ILE A 98 -6.12 -2.49 10.84
N TYR A 99 -5.98 -1.20 11.13
CA TYR A 99 -6.00 -0.68 12.50
C TYR A 99 -7.32 -0.99 13.22
N SER A 100 -8.45 -0.71 12.56
CA SER A 100 -9.78 -0.99 13.11
C SER A 100 -9.96 -2.49 13.34
N TRP A 101 -9.55 -3.33 12.39
CA TRP A 101 -9.55 -4.78 12.56
C TRP A 101 -8.68 -5.23 13.74
N THR A 102 -7.50 -4.64 13.95
CA THR A 102 -6.63 -4.97 15.08
C THR A 102 -7.28 -4.65 16.42
N ILE A 103 -8.02 -3.53 16.51
CA ILE A 103 -8.82 -3.18 17.70
C ILE A 103 -9.94 -4.20 17.91
N LEU A 104 -10.72 -4.49 16.86
CA LEU A 104 -11.82 -5.47 16.93
C LEU A 104 -11.32 -6.86 17.34
N TRP A 105 -10.16 -7.28 16.84
CA TRP A 105 -9.50 -8.50 17.27
C TRP A 105 -9.23 -8.48 18.78
N ASN A 106 -8.66 -7.41 19.32
CA ASN A 106 -8.36 -7.28 20.74
C ASN A 106 -9.62 -7.13 21.62
N LEU A 107 -10.76 -6.75 21.05
CA LEU A 107 -12.08 -6.79 21.70
C LEU A 107 -12.75 -8.17 21.69
N GLY A 108 -12.18 -9.15 20.97
CA GLY A 108 -12.70 -10.51 20.90
C GLY A 108 -13.32 -10.91 19.56
N ILE A 109 -13.41 -10.01 18.58
CA ILE A 109 -13.90 -10.33 17.23
C ILE A 109 -12.73 -10.89 16.40
N LYS A 110 -12.55 -12.21 16.46
CA LYS A 110 -11.37 -12.92 15.93
C LYS A 110 -11.51 -13.34 14.46
N ILE A 111 -11.72 -12.38 13.55
CA ILE A 111 -11.66 -12.68 12.10
C ILE A 111 -10.19 -12.83 11.69
N GLY A 112 -9.83 -13.98 11.12
CA GLY A 112 -8.45 -14.32 10.79
C GLY A 112 -7.79 -13.36 9.78
N PRO A 113 -6.47 -13.07 9.92
CA PRO A 113 -5.74 -12.21 8.98
C PRO A 113 -5.77 -12.74 7.54
N ASN A 114 -5.87 -14.06 7.38
CA ASN A 114 -5.96 -14.74 6.08
C ASN A 114 -7.25 -14.44 5.30
N VAL A 115 -8.25 -13.81 5.95
CA VAL A 115 -9.43 -13.25 5.28
C VAL A 115 -9.26 -11.75 5.06
N ILE A 116 -8.76 -11.05 6.08
CA ILE A 116 -8.68 -9.58 6.12
C ILE A 116 -7.63 -9.03 5.14
N PHE A 117 -6.45 -9.65 5.08
CA PHE A 117 -5.35 -9.18 4.24
C PHE A 117 -5.66 -9.29 2.74
N PRO A 118 -6.21 -10.40 2.21
CA PRO A 118 -6.68 -10.46 0.82
C PRO A 118 -7.64 -9.33 0.44
N ILE A 119 -8.63 -9.05 1.30
CA ILE A 119 -9.64 -8.01 1.09
C ILE A 119 -9.00 -6.61 1.04
N GLY A 120 -7.98 -6.36 1.87
CA GLY A 120 -7.28 -5.08 1.90
C GLY A 120 -6.26 -4.91 0.77
N PHE A 121 -5.37 -5.88 0.57
CA PHE A 121 -4.27 -5.78 -0.38
C PHE A 121 -4.70 -5.97 -1.84
N GLY A 122 -5.76 -6.74 -2.12
CA GLY A 122 -6.26 -6.94 -3.48
C GLY A 122 -6.61 -5.62 -4.18
N PRO A 123 -7.53 -4.80 -3.63
CA PRO A 123 -7.84 -3.47 -4.15
C PRO A 123 -6.62 -2.53 -4.22
N LEU A 124 -5.72 -2.59 -3.22
CA LEU A 124 -4.50 -1.77 -3.21
C LEU A 124 -3.62 -2.10 -4.42
N PHE A 125 -3.29 -3.37 -4.65
CA PHE A 125 -2.47 -3.81 -5.77
C PHE A 125 -3.15 -3.52 -7.11
N PHE A 126 -4.47 -3.68 -7.18
CA PHE A 126 -5.21 -3.32 -8.37
C PHE A 126 -5.06 -1.82 -8.70
N TYR A 127 -5.18 -0.97 -7.69
CA TYR A 127 -5.02 0.46 -7.84
C TYR A 127 -3.56 0.86 -8.14
N ILE A 128 -2.57 0.17 -7.57
CA ILE A 128 -1.16 0.34 -7.97
C ILE A 128 -1.01 0.12 -9.47
N GLY A 129 -1.72 -0.86 -10.03
CA GLY A 129 -1.75 -1.07 -11.48
C GLY A 129 -2.30 0.12 -12.26
N ILE A 130 -3.39 0.74 -11.79
CA ILE A 130 -3.95 1.98 -12.37
C ILE A 130 -2.95 3.13 -12.25
N LEU A 131 -2.33 3.29 -11.08
CA LEU A 131 -1.32 4.33 -10.84
C LEU A 131 -0.13 4.16 -11.78
N CYS A 132 0.39 2.94 -11.94
CA CYS A 132 1.51 2.64 -12.83
C CYS A 132 1.19 3.03 -14.27
N GLU A 133 0.05 2.65 -14.83
CA GLU A 133 -0.30 2.97 -16.24
C GLU A 133 -0.34 4.48 -16.52
N ASN A 134 -0.63 5.30 -15.50
CA ASN A 134 -0.76 6.74 -15.63
C ASN A 134 0.48 7.51 -15.16
N ALA A 135 1.37 6.86 -14.41
CA ALA A 135 2.55 7.49 -13.85
C ALA A 135 3.46 8.03 -14.97
N LYS A 136 3.83 9.30 -14.88
CA LYS A 136 4.84 9.92 -15.74
C LYS A 136 6.21 9.80 -15.08
N ARG A 137 7.29 9.80 -15.88
CA ARG A 137 8.66 9.67 -15.37
C ARG A 137 8.92 10.65 -14.23
N ASN A 138 9.31 10.11 -13.08
CA ASN A 138 9.55 10.84 -11.84
C ASN A 138 10.51 10.01 -10.95
N TRP A 139 10.97 10.57 -9.84
CA TRP A 139 11.98 9.95 -8.98
C TRP A 139 11.41 9.15 -7.81
N PHE A 140 10.11 9.28 -7.49
CA PHE A 140 9.52 8.71 -6.27
C PHE A 140 8.46 7.62 -6.47
N ILE A 141 7.72 7.64 -7.58
CA ILE A 141 6.46 6.91 -7.78
C ILE A 141 6.56 6.01 -9.02
N GLY A 142 6.26 4.73 -8.84
CA GLY A 142 6.25 3.73 -9.93
C GLY A 142 7.48 2.82 -9.93
N ILE A 143 7.73 2.19 -11.08
CA ILE A 143 8.80 1.21 -11.32
C ILE A 143 10.09 1.95 -11.71
N ARG A 144 10.97 2.16 -10.74
CA ARG A 144 12.13 3.07 -10.82
C ARG A 144 13.45 2.31 -10.92
N THR A 145 13.63 1.61 -12.02
CA THR A 145 14.93 1.03 -12.40
C THR A 145 15.83 2.09 -13.02
N PRO A 146 17.17 1.89 -13.03
CA PRO A 146 18.08 2.81 -13.73
C PRO A 146 17.63 3.10 -15.17
N TRP A 147 17.11 2.07 -15.86
CA TRP A 147 16.68 2.12 -17.25
C TRP A 147 15.38 2.90 -17.49
N THR A 148 14.39 2.75 -16.59
CA THR A 148 13.14 3.53 -16.68
C THR A 148 13.39 5.00 -16.33
N LEU A 149 14.32 5.28 -15.41
CA LEU A 149 14.70 6.65 -15.07
C LEU A 149 15.48 7.34 -16.20
N SER A 150 16.31 6.60 -16.95
CA SER A 150 17.11 7.18 -18.03
C SER A 150 16.31 7.47 -19.32
N ASN A 151 15.27 6.69 -19.63
CA ASN A 151 14.55 6.79 -20.91
C ASN A 151 13.02 6.81 -20.75
N GLU A 152 12.35 7.84 -21.30
CA GLU A 152 10.90 8.04 -21.18
C GLU A 152 10.08 6.98 -21.94
N LYS A 153 10.54 6.47 -23.08
CA LYS A 153 9.87 5.38 -23.79
C LYS A 153 9.93 4.07 -22.99
N VAL A 154 11.09 3.76 -22.40
CA VAL A 154 11.27 2.58 -21.52
C VAL A 154 10.37 2.70 -20.29
N TRP A 155 10.26 3.90 -19.70
CA TRP A 155 9.32 4.19 -18.62
C TRP A 155 7.90 3.82 -19.03
N GLU A 156 7.39 4.37 -20.14
CA GLU A 156 6.01 4.16 -20.59
C GLU A 156 5.71 2.69 -20.89
N LYS A 157 6.60 2.01 -21.63
CA LYS A 157 6.42 0.58 -21.94
C LYS A 157 6.39 -0.29 -20.69
N THR A 158 7.34 -0.07 -19.76
CA THR A 158 7.44 -0.83 -18.51
C THR A 158 6.22 -0.62 -17.63
N HIS A 159 5.79 0.64 -17.48
CA HIS A 159 4.63 0.99 -16.65
C HIS A 159 3.31 0.51 -17.24
N LYS A 160 3.16 0.49 -18.56
CA LYS A 160 1.99 -0.08 -19.22
C LYS A 160 1.83 -1.58 -18.95
N ILE A 161 2.93 -2.35 -19.00
CA ILE A 161 2.87 -3.79 -18.71
C ILE A 161 2.79 -4.04 -17.20
N GLY A 162 3.64 -3.38 -16.41
CA GLY A 162 3.59 -3.48 -14.95
C GLY A 162 2.21 -3.14 -14.40
N GLY A 163 1.55 -2.12 -14.95
CA GLY A 163 0.20 -1.74 -14.59
C GLY A 163 -0.84 -2.84 -14.80
N LYS A 164 -0.83 -3.49 -15.98
CA LYS A 164 -1.69 -4.65 -16.25
C LYS A 164 -1.39 -5.81 -15.29
N LEU A 165 -0.11 -6.10 -15.05
CA LEU A 165 0.31 -7.19 -14.19
C LEU A 165 -0.07 -6.95 -12.72
N PHE A 166 0.07 -5.72 -12.21
CA PHE A 166 -0.38 -5.37 -10.85
C PHE A 166 -1.90 -5.47 -10.70
N LYS A 167 -2.68 -5.13 -11.72
CA LYS A 167 -4.14 -5.37 -11.71
C LYS A 167 -4.46 -6.85 -11.57
N ILE A 168 -3.81 -7.69 -12.36
CA ILE A 168 -3.95 -9.15 -12.26
C ILE A 168 -3.53 -9.64 -10.87
N ALA A 169 -2.39 -9.18 -10.37
CA ALA A 169 -1.91 -9.51 -9.02
C ALA A 169 -2.91 -9.11 -7.92
N GLY A 170 -3.56 -7.95 -8.05
CA GLY A 170 -4.60 -7.53 -7.12
C GLY A 170 -5.85 -8.41 -7.14
N VAL A 171 -6.28 -8.85 -8.32
CA VAL A 171 -7.39 -9.82 -8.44
C VAL A 171 -7.01 -11.16 -7.83
N ILE A 172 -5.81 -11.68 -8.11
CA ILE A 172 -5.32 -12.93 -7.52
C ILE A 172 -5.24 -12.81 -5.99
N ALA A 173 -4.67 -11.71 -5.48
CA ALA A 173 -4.58 -11.45 -4.05
C ALA A 173 -5.96 -11.42 -3.39
N PHE A 174 -6.97 -10.81 -4.03
CA PHE A 174 -8.35 -10.79 -3.52
C PHE A 174 -8.98 -12.19 -3.49
N ILE A 175 -8.80 -12.99 -4.56
CA ILE A 175 -9.28 -14.38 -4.64
C ILE A 175 -8.68 -15.26 -3.52
N GLY A 176 -7.51 -14.89 -2.99
CA GLY A 176 -6.88 -15.54 -1.83
C GLY A 176 -7.80 -15.68 -0.60
N VAL A 177 -8.86 -14.87 -0.49
CA VAL A 177 -9.88 -14.98 0.56
C VAL A 177 -10.56 -16.35 0.59
N PHE A 178 -10.73 -17.00 -0.57
CA PHE A 178 -11.35 -18.32 -0.70
C PHE A 178 -10.38 -19.47 -0.37
N PHE A 179 -9.08 -19.17 -0.29
CA PHE A 179 -7.99 -20.13 -0.07
C PHE A 179 -7.18 -19.74 1.17
N GLN A 180 -7.85 -19.59 2.32
CA GLN A 180 -7.29 -18.99 3.54
C GLN A 180 -5.95 -19.61 3.98
N SER A 181 -5.75 -20.92 3.83
CA SER A 181 -4.49 -21.61 4.19
C SER A 181 -3.31 -21.18 3.32
N TYR A 182 -3.57 -20.65 2.12
CA TYR A 182 -2.57 -20.19 1.16
C TYR A 182 -2.66 -18.69 0.89
N ALA A 183 -3.51 -17.94 1.61
CA ALA A 183 -3.79 -16.52 1.35
C ALA A 183 -2.52 -15.66 1.23
N LEU A 184 -1.51 -15.91 2.07
CA LEU A 184 -0.22 -15.23 2.01
C LEU A 184 0.48 -15.41 0.66
N PHE A 185 0.44 -16.62 0.07
CA PHE A 185 1.02 -16.89 -1.25
C PHE A 185 0.26 -16.18 -2.36
N PHE A 186 -1.07 -16.13 -2.29
CA PHE A 186 -1.89 -15.37 -3.24
C PHE A 186 -1.58 -13.87 -3.23
N ILE A 187 -1.11 -13.33 -2.11
CA ILE A 187 -0.67 -11.92 -1.99
C ILE A 187 0.76 -11.76 -2.49
N LEU A 188 1.71 -12.53 -1.94
CA LEU A 188 3.14 -12.31 -2.12
C LEU A 188 3.67 -12.81 -3.48
N VAL A 189 3.24 -13.99 -3.94
CA VAL A 189 3.80 -14.58 -5.16
C VAL A 189 3.51 -13.71 -6.38
N PRO A 190 2.28 -13.27 -6.65
CA PRO A 190 2.00 -12.42 -7.81
C PRO A 190 2.78 -11.11 -7.75
N VAL A 191 2.78 -10.41 -6.61
CA VAL A 191 3.43 -9.10 -6.51
C VAL A 191 4.96 -9.19 -6.68
N ILE A 192 5.59 -10.24 -6.14
CA ILE A 192 7.02 -10.50 -6.34
C ILE A 192 7.31 -10.82 -7.81
N LEU A 193 6.51 -11.66 -8.46
CA LEU A 193 6.66 -11.97 -9.88
C LEU A 193 6.53 -10.72 -10.75
N VAL A 194 5.55 -9.86 -10.47
CA VAL A 194 5.41 -8.57 -11.18
C VAL A 194 6.63 -7.69 -10.96
N ALA A 195 7.14 -7.58 -9.73
CA ALA A 195 8.32 -6.78 -9.43
C ALA A 195 9.57 -7.29 -10.18
N VAL A 196 9.87 -8.58 -10.09
CA VAL A 196 11.01 -9.19 -10.79
C VAL A 196 10.86 -9.07 -12.30
N TYR A 197 9.69 -9.41 -12.84
CA TYR A 197 9.43 -9.34 -14.27
C TYR A 197 9.59 -7.92 -14.81
N THR A 198 9.04 -6.90 -14.12
CA THR A 198 9.11 -5.52 -14.60
C THR A 198 10.53 -4.94 -14.58
N VAL A 199 11.38 -5.38 -13.64
CA VAL A 199 12.81 -5.07 -13.64
C VAL A 199 13.50 -5.70 -14.84
N ILE A 200 13.31 -7.01 -15.06
CA ILE A 200 13.92 -7.70 -16.21
C ILE A 200 13.45 -7.09 -17.54
N TYR A 201 12.15 -6.81 -17.65
CA TYR A 201 11.53 -6.23 -18.82
C TYR A 201 12.10 -4.84 -19.14
N SER A 202 12.28 -3.98 -18.13
CA SER A 202 12.80 -2.63 -18.37
C SER A 202 14.26 -2.63 -18.84
N TYR A 203 15.08 -3.59 -18.42
CA TYR A 203 16.43 -3.78 -18.97
C TYR A 203 16.39 -4.10 -20.46
N PHE A 204 15.60 -5.09 -20.87
CA PHE A 204 15.52 -5.50 -22.26
C PHE A 204 14.93 -4.41 -23.17
N GLU A 205 13.91 -3.67 -22.70
CA GLU A 205 13.40 -2.53 -23.46
C GLU A 205 14.44 -1.42 -23.61
N TYR A 206 15.27 -1.19 -22.59
CA TYR A 206 16.36 -0.23 -22.70
C TYR A 206 17.44 -0.66 -23.69
N GLN A 207 17.81 -1.95 -23.69
CA GLN A 207 18.74 -2.50 -24.69
C GLN A 207 18.22 -2.33 -26.13
N LYS A 208 16.89 -2.38 -26.35
CA LYS A 208 16.30 -2.15 -27.67
C LYS A 208 16.34 -0.68 -28.10
N GLU A 209 16.25 0.27 -27.17
CA GLU A 209 16.29 1.70 -27.47
C GLU A 209 17.72 2.25 -27.61
N MET A 210 18.73 1.50 -27.15
CA MET A 210 20.16 1.84 -27.27
C MET A 210 20.81 1.26 -28.53
N LYS A 211 20.11 0.37 -29.25
CA LYS A 211 20.49 -0.13 -30.57
C LYS A 211 19.91 0.76 -31.64
#